data_AF-A0A820MEC0-F1
#
_entry.id   AF-A0A820MEC0-F1
#
_cell.length_a   1.000
_cell.length_b   1.000
_cell.length_c   1.000
_cell.angle_alpha   90.00
_cell.angle_beta   90.00
_cell.angle_gamma   90.00
#
_symmetry.space_group_name_H-M   'P 1'
#
loop_
_entity.id
_entity.type
_entity.pdbx_description
1 polymer ?
#
loop_
_entity_poly.entity_id
_entity_poly.type
_entity_poly.pdbx_seq_one_letter_code
_entity_poly.pdbx_strand_id
1 'polypeptide(L)'
;NYANGSSIRSILETSEKDSTKTQLKNHVSIHLLISGAPTGDGREFLPNDCDGPMAPYDLVQMRAAGHAPIYEHPEHGHLRYKLSIGMETIDADPLQRFAIMSCSDKILKWNVLGVQGALLSNLIEPIKLASITFLSGFKQSHTSRAICCRLEKATDPVRV
;
A
#
# COMPACT_ATOMS: atom_id res chain seq x y z
N ASN A 1 26.33 -23.39 -0.67
CA ASN A 1 25.23 -24.33 -0.42
C ASN A 1 24.27 -23.81 0.64
N TYR A 2 23.45 -22.80 0.31
CA TYR A 2 22.35 -22.32 1.17
C TYR A 2 21.18 -23.33 1.25
N ALA A 3 21.21 -24.38 0.42
CA ALA A 3 20.21 -25.45 0.40
C ALA A 3 20.23 -26.37 1.65
N ASN A 4 21.26 -26.29 2.50
CA ASN A 4 21.38 -27.09 3.73
C ASN A 4 21.13 -26.28 5.03
N GLY A 5 20.50 -25.09 4.94
CA GLY A 5 19.99 -24.41 6.13
C GLY A 5 18.89 -25.25 6.75
N SER A 6 19.06 -25.73 7.99
CA SER A 6 18.01 -26.51 8.64
C SER A 6 16.68 -25.76 8.57
N SER A 7 15.60 -26.47 8.20
CA SER A 7 14.23 -25.93 8.08
C SER A 7 13.78 -25.09 9.31
N ILE A 8 14.44 -25.32 10.44
CA ILE A 8 14.27 -24.63 11.71
C ILE A 8 14.61 -23.12 11.61
N ARG A 9 15.59 -22.69 10.79
CA ARG A 9 16.02 -21.28 10.72
C ARG A 9 15.37 -20.46 9.60
N SER A 10 14.69 -21.11 8.66
CA SER A 10 13.97 -20.41 7.58
C SER A 10 12.75 -19.67 8.14
N ILE A 11 12.42 -18.50 7.57
CA ILE A 11 11.13 -17.83 7.82
C ILE A 11 10.00 -18.41 6.96
N LEU A 12 10.36 -19.23 5.95
CA LEU A 12 9.44 -19.87 5.02
C LEU A 12 9.26 -21.35 5.36
N GLU A 13 8.07 -21.87 5.07
CA GLU A 13 7.69 -23.28 5.12
C GLU A 13 6.98 -23.69 3.83
N THR A 14 6.80 -24.99 3.57
CA THR A 14 6.06 -25.45 2.39
C THR A 14 4.63 -24.89 2.43
N SER A 15 4.13 -24.40 1.29
CA SER A 15 2.78 -23.84 1.21
C SER A 15 1.73 -24.93 1.42
N GLU A 16 0.70 -24.61 2.23
CA GLU A 16 -0.43 -25.50 2.46
C GLU A 16 -1.35 -25.60 1.23
N LYS A 17 -1.32 -24.58 0.36
CA LYS A 17 -2.19 -24.48 -0.83
C LYS A 17 -1.55 -25.10 -2.07
N ASP A 18 -0.23 -24.97 -2.20
CA ASP A 18 0.53 -25.44 -3.35
C ASP A 18 1.87 -26.02 -2.87
N SER A 19 2.00 -27.34 -2.90
CA SER A 19 3.21 -28.03 -2.43
C SER A 19 4.47 -27.68 -3.21
N THR A 20 4.35 -27.03 -4.38
CA THR A 20 5.51 -26.57 -5.18
C THR A 20 6.04 -25.20 -4.72
N LYS A 21 5.28 -24.49 -3.87
CA LYS A 21 5.63 -23.18 -3.33
C LYS A 21 5.96 -23.25 -1.85
N THR A 22 6.53 -22.15 -1.37
CA THR A 22 6.69 -21.89 0.06
C THR A 22 5.86 -20.70 0.52
N GLN A 23 5.49 -20.65 1.78
CA GLN A 23 4.75 -19.56 2.40
C GLN A 23 5.49 -19.06 3.63
N LEU A 24 5.16 -17.86 4.07
CA LEU A 24 5.65 -17.34 5.34
C LEU A 24 5.09 -18.17 6.49
N LYS A 25 5.92 -18.50 7.48
CA LYS A 25 5.46 -19.19 8.69
C LYS A 25 4.39 -18.37 9.40
N ASN A 26 3.36 -19.04 9.93
CA ASN A 26 2.17 -18.42 10.53
C ASN A 26 2.46 -17.39 11.65
N HIS A 27 3.59 -17.51 12.36
CA HIS A 27 3.98 -16.59 13.44
C HIS A 27 4.89 -15.44 12.99
N VAL A 28 5.18 -15.33 11.68
CA VAL A 28 6.02 -14.28 11.11
C VAL A 28 5.13 -13.31 10.35
N SER A 29 5.27 -12.02 10.63
CA SER A 29 4.54 -10.94 9.98
C SER A 29 5.49 -9.85 9.52
N ILE A 30 5.17 -9.21 8.40
CA ILE A 30 5.95 -8.09 7.85
C ILE A 30 5.19 -6.80 8.08
N HIS A 31 5.87 -5.82 8.68
CA HIS A 31 5.33 -4.51 8.98
C HIS A 31 6.15 -3.44 8.25
N LEU A 32 5.48 -2.48 7.61
CA LEU A 32 6.12 -1.38 6.90
C LEU A 32 6.06 -0.11 7.72
N LEU A 33 7.22 0.48 8.04
CA LEU A 33 7.33 1.77 8.71
C LEU A 33 7.79 2.83 7.70
N ILE A 34 7.07 3.94 7.61
CA ILE A 34 7.42 5.06 6.73
C ILE A 34 7.37 6.36 7.54
N SER A 35 8.32 7.26 7.27
CA SER A 35 8.43 8.54 7.99
C SER A 35 7.25 9.48 7.79
N GLY A 36 6.49 9.34 6.71
CA GLY A 36 5.30 10.14 6.46
C GLY A 36 4.34 9.49 5.48
N ALA A 37 3.17 10.11 5.32
CA ALA A 37 2.17 9.68 4.34
C ALA A 37 2.77 9.44 2.95
N PRO A 38 2.37 8.37 2.26
CA PRO A 38 2.96 7.99 1.00
C PRO A 38 2.56 9.02 -0.06
N THR A 39 3.52 9.42 -0.90
CA THR A 39 3.30 10.38 -1.99
C THR A 39 2.23 9.87 -2.98
N GLY A 40 1.50 10.78 -3.62
CA GLY A 40 0.29 10.50 -4.40
C GLY A 40 -0.97 10.79 -3.60
N ASP A 41 -2.06 10.05 -3.84
CA ASP A 41 -3.38 10.25 -3.21
C ASP A 41 -3.31 10.25 -1.67
N GLY A 42 -2.36 9.51 -1.09
CA GLY A 42 -2.18 9.39 0.36
C GLY A 42 -1.67 10.67 1.05
N ARG A 43 -1.03 11.59 0.32
CA ARG A 43 -0.45 12.82 0.87
C ARG A 43 -0.99 14.10 0.23
N GLU A 44 -1.37 14.07 -1.04
CA GLU A 44 -1.72 15.26 -1.81
C GLU A 44 -2.76 16.15 -1.13
N PHE A 45 -3.81 15.52 -0.62
CA PHE A 45 -4.99 16.21 -0.10
C PHE A 45 -4.94 16.43 1.41
N LEU A 46 -3.78 16.21 2.03
CA LEU A 46 -3.62 16.43 3.46
C LEU A 46 -3.52 17.93 3.75
N PRO A 47 -4.16 18.42 4.81
CA PRO A 47 -3.92 19.77 5.32
C PRO A 47 -2.45 19.94 5.73
N ASN A 48 -1.92 21.17 5.63
CA ASN A 48 -0.55 21.49 6.03
C ASN A 48 -0.26 21.12 7.50
N ASP A 49 -1.24 21.26 8.39
CA ASP A 49 -1.13 20.96 9.83
C ASP A 49 -1.67 19.56 10.19
N CYS A 50 -1.45 18.57 9.32
CA CYS A 50 -2.00 17.22 9.51
C CYS A 50 -1.37 16.41 10.65
N ASP A 51 -0.23 16.84 11.19
CA ASP A 51 0.54 16.17 12.26
C ASP A 51 0.03 16.40 13.69
N GLY A 52 -1.14 17.04 13.83
CA GLY A 52 -1.81 17.17 15.12
C GLY A 52 -2.28 15.83 15.70
N PRO A 53 -2.46 15.74 17.04
CA PRO A 53 -3.02 14.55 17.66
C PRO A 53 -4.39 14.24 17.03
N MET A 54 -4.62 12.96 16.80
CA MET A 54 -5.86 12.48 16.23
C MET A 54 -7.03 12.77 17.18
N ALA A 55 -8.15 13.25 16.65
CA ALA A 55 -9.31 13.52 17.48
C ALA A 55 -9.80 12.23 18.17
N PRO A 56 -10.29 12.29 19.42
CA PRO A 56 -10.80 11.11 20.12
C PRO A 56 -11.86 10.35 19.32
N TYR A 57 -12.68 11.07 18.56
CA TYR A 57 -13.69 10.48 17.67
C TYR A 57 -13.05 9.61 16.57
N ASP A 58 -12.03 10.12 15.87
CA ASP A 58 -11.33 9.39 14.81
C ASP A 58 -10.61 8.15 15.36
N LEU A 59 -10.08 8.21 16.59
CA LEU A 59 -9.46 7.06 17.26
C LEU A 59 -10.49 5.96 17.57
N VAL A 60 -11.67 6.35 18.06
CA VAL A 60 -12.77 5.41 18.30
C VAL A 60 -13.25 4.82 16.97
N GLN A 61 -13.38 5.63 15.93
CA GLN A 61 -13.84 5.18 14.62
C GLN A 61 -12.85 4.22 13.96
N MET A 62 -11.54 4.48 14.06
CA MET A 62 -10.50 3.54 13.65
C MET A 62 -10.59 2.20 14.37
N ARG A 63 -10.93 2.20 15.66
CA ARG A 63 -11.06 0.96 16.46
C ARG A 63 -12.37 0.23 16.22
N ALA A 64 -13.45 0.93 15.90
CA ALA A 64 -14.81 0.40 15.90
C ALA A 64 -15.41 0.12 14.51
N ALA A 65 -15.07 0.90 13.48
CA ALA A 65 -15.90 1.02 12.27
C ALA A 65 -15.23 0.57 10.95
N GLY A 66 -13.98 0.09 10.99
CA GLY A 66 -13.25 -0.21 9.76
C GLY A 66 -12.81 1.06 9.01
N HIS A 67 -12.53 0.96 7.71
CA HIS A 67 -12.05 2.09 6.90
C HIS A 67 -13.17 3.11 6.60
N ALA A 68 -12.89 4.41 6.79
CA ALA A 68 -13.80 5.51 6.47
C ALA A 68 -13.18 6.47 5.42
N PRO A 69 -13.08 6.05 4.14
CA PRO A 69 -12.45 6.86 3.10
C PRO A 69 -13.33 8.03 2.65
N ILE A 70 -12.73 9.22 2.45
CA ILE A 70 -13.44 10.42 1.95
C ILE A 70 -13.27 10.58 0.43
N TYR A 71 -14.30 11.02 -0.29
CA TYR A 71 -14.29 11.23 -1.75
C TYR A 71 -14.94 12.57 -2.12
N GLU A 72 -14.49 13.65 -1.47
CA GLU A 72 -15.06 14.99 -1.64
C GLU A 72 -14.56 15.71 -2.90
N HIS A 73 -13.38 15.32 -3.40
CA HIS A 73 -12.82 15.85 -4.64
C HIS A 73 -12.88 14.82 -5.77
N PRO A 74 -13.13 15.24 -7.03
CA PRO A 74 -13.20 14.33 -8.17
C PRO A 74 -11.90 13.56 -8.38
N GLU A 75 -10.75 14.17 -8.06
CA GLU A 75 -9.42 13.57 -8.19
C GLU A 75 -9.07 12.55 -7.09
N HIS A 76 -9.90 12.41 -6.06
CA HIS A 76 -9.64 11.47 -4.98
C HIS A 76 -9.62 10.02 -5.47
N GLY A 77 -8.54 9.34 -5.14
CA GLY A 77 -8.31 7.96 -5.54
C GLY A 77 -7.79 7.79 -6.96
N HIS A 78 -7.50 8.86 -7.70
CA HIS A 78 -6.85 8.72 -9.00
C HIS A 78 -5.42 8.23 -8.85
N LEU A 79 -4.97 7.39 -9.79
CA LEU A 79 -3.58 7.00 -9.89
C LEU A 79 -2.71 8.21 -10.23
N ARG A 80 -1.52 8.25 -9.63
CA ARG A 80 -0.60 9.37 -9.78
C ARG A 80 0.81 8.91 -10.09
N TYR A 81 1.55 9.74 -10.82
CA TYR A 81 2.95 9.48 -11.11
C TYR A 81 3.81 10.67 -10.69
N LYS A 82 5.02 10.34 -10.26
CA LYS A 82 6.07 11.28 -9.92
C LYS A 82 6.91 11.54 -11.17
N LEU A 83 6.97 12.81 -11.54
CA LEU A 83 7.88 13.39 -12.51
C LEU A 83 9.09 14.02 -11.82
N SER A 84 10.08 14.43 -12.62
CA SER A 84 11.14 15.33 -12.17
C SER A 84 10.62 16.67 -11.67
N ILE A 85 9.48 17.13 -12.21
CA ILE A 85 8.89 18.44 -11.92
C ILE A 85 7.78 18.43 -10.86
N GLY A 86 7.28 17.27 -10.44
CA GLY A 86 6.13 17.19 -9.53
C GLY A 86 5.37 15.88 -9.57
N MET A 87 4.16 15.87 -9.01
CA MET A 87 3.22 14.74 -9.06
C MET A 87 2.07 15.08 -10.01
N GLU A 88 1.67 14.15 -10.86
CA GLU A 88 0.61 14.35 -11.87
C GLU A 88 -0.32 13.13 -11.93
N THR A 89 -1.51 13.31 -12.50
CA THR A 89 -2.51 12.25 -12.71
C THR A 89 -2.28 11.55 -14.05
N ILE A 90 -2.58 10.25 -14.16
CA ILE A 90 -2.29 9.40 -15.33
C ILE A 90 -2.74 9.96 -16.70
N ASP A 91 -3.72 10.86 -16.76
CA ASP A 91 -4.20 11.45 -18.01
C ASP A 91 -3.27 12.52 -18.64
N ALA A 92 -2.13 12.85 -18.02
CA ALA A 92 -1.19 13.81 -18.58
C ALA A 92 -0.23 13.16 -19.61
N ASP A 93 -0.25 13.73 -20.83
CA ASP A 93 0.57 13.50 -22.02
C ASP A 93 1.42 12.19 -22.10
N PRO A 94 1.13 11.28 -23.06
CA PRO A 94 1.93 10.07 -23.35
C PRO A 94 3.43 10.30 -23.57
N LEU A 95 3.88 11.55 -23.80
CA LEU A 95 5.29 11.91 -23.96
C LEU A 95 6.12 11.87 -22.66
N GLN A 96 5.52 11.68 -21.49
CA GLN A 96 6.25 11.65 -20.21
C GLN A 96 6.94 10.29 -19.96
N ARG A 97 7.96 9.98 -20.77
CA ARG A 97 8.71 8.71 -20.82
C ARG A 97 9.47 8.31 -19.53
N PHE A 98 9.47 9.15 -18.49
CA PHE A 98 10.16 8.88 -17.21
C PHE A 98 9.24 9.02 -15.99
N ALA A 99 7.94 8.75 -16.16
CA ALA A 99 6.98 8.75 -15.06
C ALA A 99 7.17 7.51 -14.16
N ILE A 100 7.26 7.73 -12.84
CA ILE A 100 7.33 6.66 -11.84
C ILE A 100 6.05 6.70 -11.01
N MET A 101 5.31 5.59 -10.91
CA MET A 101 4.12 5.52 -10.05
C MET A 101 4.38 6.03 -8.62
N SER A 102 3.38 6.69 -8.04
CA SER A 102 3.46 7.24 -6.70
C SER A 102 3.67 6.16 -5.63
N CYS A 103 4.18 6.54 -4.45
CA CYS A 103 4.38 5.57 -3.36
C CYS A 103 3.06 4.97 -2.90
N SER A 104 1.98 5.75 -2.86
CA SER A 104 0.65 5.27 -2.47
C SER A 104 0.11 4.21 -3.44
N ASP A 105 0.31 4.38 -4.74
CA ASP A 105 -0.06 3.40 -5.78
C ASP A 105 0.78 2.13 -5.70
N LYS A 106 2.09 2.26 -5.41
CA LYS A 106 2.97 1.10 -5.20
C LYS A 106 2.55 0.28 -3.97
N ILE A 107 2.16 0.94 -2.89
CA ILE A 107 1.66 0.26 -1.68
C ILE A 107 0.32 -0.41 -1.96
N LEU A 108 -0.60 0.26 -2.68
CA LEU A 108 -1.86 -0.34 -3.11
C LEU A 108 -1.60 -1.64 -3.88
N LYS A 109 -0.69 -1.59 -4.86
CA LYS A 109 -0.26 -2.78 -5.63
C LYS A 109 0.23 -3.91 -4.72
N TRP A 110 1.02 -3.60 -3.70
CA TRP A 110 1.51 -4.59 -2.73
C TRP A 110 0.39 -5.18 -1.87
N ASN A 111 -0.64 -4.41 -1.51
CA ASN A 111 -1.78 -4.92 -0.75
C ASN A 111 -2.61 -5.93 -1.56
N VAL A 112 -2.63 -5.79 -2.89
CA VAL A 112 -3.32 -6.72 -3.80
C VAL A 112 -2.44 -7.92 -4.15
N LEU A 113 -1.24 -7.69 -4.71
CA LEU A 113 -0.40 -8.72 -5.31
C LEU A 113 0.67 -9.30 -4.37
N GLY A 114 0.92 -8.63 -3.25
CA GLY A 114 2.03 -8.91 -2.35
C GLY A 114 3.32 -8.15 -2.70
N VAL A 115 4.23 -8.07 -1.73
CA VAL A 115 5.49 -7.30 -1.81
C VAL A 115 6.60 -8.00 -2.60
N GLN A 116 6.49 -9.30 -2.81
CA GLN A 116 7.54 -10.17 -3.34
C GLN A 116 7.92 -9.92 -4.81
N GLY A 117 7.02 -9.30 -5.59
CA GLY A 117 7.22 -9.09 -7.02
C GLY A 117 7.11 -10.36 -7.87
N ALA A 118 7.26 -10.19 -9.19
CA ALA A 118 6.90 -11.22 -10.18
C ALA A 118 7.86 -12.42 -10.21
N LEU A 119 9.15 -12.21 -9.95
CA LEU A 119 10.11 -13.32 -9.97
C LEU A 119 9.84 -14.31 -8.83
N LEU A 120 9.70 -13.79 -7.61
CA LEU A 120 9.49 -14.59 -6.41
C LEU A 120 8.08 -15.20 -6.35
N SER A 121 7.06 -14.61 -6.98
CA SER A 121 5.70 -15.19 -6.99
C SER A 121 5.59 -16.58 -7.63
N ASN A 122 6.61 -16.99 -8.39
CA ASN A 122 6.72 -18.35 -8.93
C ASN A 122 7.14 -19.38 -7.87
N LEU A 123 7.78 -18.95 -6.79
CA LEU A 123 8.37 -19.81 -5.75
C LEU A 123 7.69 -19.67 -4.38
N ILE A 124 7.11 -18.50 -4.12
CA ILE A 124 6.49 -18.19 -2.83
C ILE A 124 5.05 -17.70 -2.99
N GLU A 125 4.21 -18.02 -2.00
CA GLU A 125 2.88 -17.44 -1.86
C GLU A 125 2.96 -15.91 -1.69
N PRO A 126 1.92 -15.15 -2.10
CA PRO A 126 1.91 -13.71 -1.94
C PRO A 126 2.14 -13.26 -0.49
N ILE A 127 3.15 -12.42 -0.27
CA ILE A 127 3.45 -11.88 1.05
C ILE A 127 2.78 -10.51 1.18
N LYS A 128 1.79 -10.40 2.08
CA LYS A 128 1.11 -9.15 2.38
C LYS A 128 1.69 -8.50 3.63
N LEU A 129 1.57 -7.17 3.71
CA LEU A 129 1.93 -6.42 4.90
C LEU A 129 0.85 -6.64 5.97
N ALA A 130 1.27 -6.95 7.19
CA ALA A 130 0.38 -7.09 8.34
C ALA A 130 -0.03 -5.72 8.90
N SER A 131 0.87 -4.74 8.86
CA SER A 131 0.54 -3.34 9.15
C SER A 131 1.43 -2.37 8.39
N ILE A 132 0.94 -1.14 8.27
CA ILE A 132 1.69 0.00 7.73
C ILE A 132 1.59 1.13 8.76
N THR A 133 2.73 1.61 9.23
CA THR A 133 2.84 2.66 10.24
C THR A 133 3.46 3.91 9.62
N PHE A 134 2.81 5.05 9.84
CA PHE A 134 3.27 6.35 9.37
C PHE A 134 3.64 7.20 10.58
N LEU A 135 4.84 7.79 10.56
CA LEU A 135 5.29 8.67 11.65
C LEU A 135 4.69 10.08 11.56
N SER A 136 4.27 10.51 10.36
CA SER A 136 3.66 11.82 10.09
C SER A 136 2.64 11.73 8.95
N GLY A 137 1.76 12.72 8.84
CA GLY A 137 0.77 12.85 7.78
C GLY A 137 -0.32 11.78 7.79
N PHE A 138 -0.52 11.05 8.89
CA PHE A 138 -1.53 10.01 8.92
C PHE A 138 -2.93 10.59 9.15
N LYS A 139 -3.78 10.47 8.13
CA LYS A 139 -5.23 10.63 8.26
C LYS A 139 -5.89 9.38 7.71
N GLN A 140 -6.61 8.65 8.55
CA GLN A 140 -7.23 7.37 8.19
C GLN A 140 -8.04 7.47 6.90
N SER A 141 -8.86 8.51 6.75
CA SER A 141 -9.70 8.72 5.57
C SER A 141 -8.93 8.84 4.26
N HIS A 142 -7.81 9.57 4.25
CA HIS A 142 -6.96 9.72 3.07
C HIS A 142 -6.13 8.47 2.83
N THR A 143 -5.50 7.94 3.87
CA THR A 143 -4.60 6.79 3.76
C THR A 143 -5.37 5.53 3.36
N SER A 144 -6.50 5.23 4.01
CA SER A 144 -7.31 4.05 3.70
C SER A 144 -7.87 4.09 2.28
N ARG A 145 -8.26 5.28 1.79
CA ARG A 145 -8.61 5.49 0.38
C ARG A 145 -7.43 5.13 -0.53
N ALA A 146 -6.28 5.75 -0.29
CA ALA A 146 -5.12 5.66 -1.17
C ALA A 146 -4.53 4.24 -1.27
N ILE A 147 -4.51 3.48 -0.17
CA ILE A 147 -3.80 2.18 -0.14
C ILE A 147 -4.73 0.96 -0.16
N CYS A 148 -6.06 1.14 -0.15
CA CYS A 148 -7.01 0.02 -0.13
C CYS A 148 -8.35 0.35 -0.80
N CYS A 149 -9.11 1.30 -0.24
CA CYS A 149 -10.55 1.38 -0.49
C CYS A 149 -10.94 1.90 -1.88
N ARG A 150 -10.04 2.62 -2.57
CA ARG A 150 -10.32 3.09 -3.93
C ARG A 150 -10.50 1.99 -4.96
N LEU A 151 -10.02 0.77 -4.68
CA LEU A 151 -10.28 -0.40 -5.53
C LEU A 151 -11.75 -0.86 -5.53
N GLU A 152 -12.52 -0.57 -4.47
CA GLU A 152 -13.93 -0.99 -4.41
C GLU A 152 -14.84 -0.10 -5.26
N LYS A 153 -14.38 1.11 -5.59
CA LYS A 153 -15.08 2.08 -6.46
C LYS A 153 -14.50 2.13 -7.88
N ALA A 154 -13.75 1.10 -8.25
CA ALA A 154 -13.08 0.88 -9.52
C ALA A 154 -14.02 0.62 -10.70
N THR A 155 -14.99 1.50 -10.94
CA THR A 155 -15.72 1.51 -12.23
C THR A 155 -15.02 2.40 -13.26
N ASP A 156 -14.03 3.19 -12.82
CA ASP A 156 -13.25 4.14 -13.63
C ASP A 156 -11.78 3.66 -13.70
N PRO A 157 -11.21 3.47 -14.91
CA PRO A 157 -9.85 2.98 -15.07
C PRO A 157 -8.77 3.91 -14.49
N VAL A 158 -9.07 5.19 -14.25
CA VAL A 158 -8.10 6.14 -13.66
C VAL A 158 -7.98 5.97 -12.14
N ARG A 159 -8.89 5.21 -11.50
CA ARG A 159 -8.91 4.94 -10.06
C ARG A 159 -8.20 3.64 -9.63
N VAL A 160 -7.68 2.86 -10.60
CA VAL A 160 -7.16 1.49 -10.41
C VAL A 160 -5.74 1.33 -10.92
#